data_AF-A0A817UKY4-F1
#
_entry.id   AF-A0A817UKY4-F1
#
_cell.length_a   1.000
_cell.length_b   1.000
_cell.length_c   1.000
_cell.angle_alpha   90.00
_cell.angle_beta   90.00
_cell.angle_gamma   90.00
#
_symmetry.space_group_name_H-M   'P 1'
#
loop_
_entity.id
_entity.type
_entity.pdbx_description
1 polymer ?
#
loop_
_entity_poly.entity_id
_entity_poly.type
_entity_poly.pdbx_seq_one_letter_code
_entity_poly.pdbx_strand_id
1 'polypeptide(L)'
;MSFFSNSFAIKKTKPRKHVSRSPLKLPADEMFRELGPKYEIIDVKIADKKIIFDTENGDWNTAGAESVGGTASSGSAQKIRKQVEVLKEENNMLKLKVDVLLNLVAESVAELSPSQK
;
A
#
# COMPACT_ATOMS: atom_id res chain seq x y z
N MET A 1 39.70 -41.59 56.76
CA MET A 1 39.83 -40.12 56.58
C MET A 1 39.70 -39.83 55.09
N SER A 2 38.84 -38.89 54.69
CA SER A 2 38.61 -38.57 53.27
C SER A 2 39.55 -37.44 52.82
N PHE A 3 40.32 -37.70 51.75
CA PHE A 3 41.42 -36.87 51.22
C PHE A 3 41.05 -36.10 49.94
N PHE A 4 39.80 -35.64 49.79
CA PHE A 4 39.41 -34.82 48.63
C PHE A 4 38.60 -33.61 49.07
N SER A 5 39.26 -32.62 49.69
CA SER A 5 38.67 -31.30 49.91
C SER A 5 38.86 -30.44 48.66
N ASN A 6 37.96 -30.62 47.70
CA ASN A 6 37.52 -29.71 46.65
C ASN A 6 38.32 -28.38 46.46
N SER A 7 39.53 -28.46 45.89
CA SER A 7 40.41 -27.30 45.64
C SER A 7 40.02 -26.49 44.39
N PHE A 8 39.04 -26.95 43.62
CA PHE A 8 38.50 -26.25 42.45
C PHE A 8 37.08 -25.70 42.68
N ALA A 9 36.61 -25.70 43.93
CA ALA A 9 35.34 -25.09 44.27
C ALA A 9 35.42 -23.57 44.07
N ILE A 10 34.86 -23.08 42.96
CA ILE A 10 34.68 -21.65 42.71
C ILE A 10 33.93 -21.09 43.92
N LYS A 11 34.58 -20.16 44.64
CA LYS A 11 33.97 -19.50 45.80
C LYS A 11 32.68 -18.84 45.35
N LYS A 12 31.56 -19.22 45.96
CA LYS A 12 30.24 -18.64 45.63
C LYS A 12 30.33 -17.12 45.77
N THR A 13 30.24 -16.42 44.65
CA THR A 13 30.26 -14.95 44.65
C THR A 13 28.96 -14.46 45.29
N LYS A 14 29.03 -13.34 46.02
CA LYS A 14 27.83 -12.76 46.63
C LYS A 14 26.80 -12.46 45.52
N PRO A 15 25.49 -12.72 45.74
CA PRO A 15 24.46 -12.40 44.77
C PRO A 15 24.60 -10.94 44.35
N ARG A 16 24.64 -10.70 43.04
CA ARG A 16 24.74 -9.35 42.49
C ARG A 16 23.50 -8.58 42.93
N LYS A 17 23.68 -7.50 43.71
CA LYS A 17 22.59 -6.67 44.26
C LYS A 17 21.83 -5.86 43.21
N HIS A 18 22.27 -5.90 41.96
CA HIS A 18 21.64 -5.20 40.86
C HIS A 18 21.19 -6.21 39.82
N VAL A 19 19.93 -6.09 39.40
CA VAL A 19 19.40 -6.82 38.27
C VAL A 19 20.25 -6.50 37.05
N SER A 20 20.68 -7.53 36.32
CA SER A 20 21.31 -7.38 35.02
C SER A 20 20.48 -6.42 34.17
N ARG A 21 21.03 -5.25 33.79
CA ARG A 21 20.42 -4.33 32.81
C ARG A 21 20.54 -4.94 31.40
N SER A 22 20.04 -6.16 31.26
CA SER A 22 19.91 -6.81 29.97
C SER A 22 18.66 -6.23 29.31
N PRO A 23 18.74 -5.80 28.05
CA PRO A 23 17.57 -5.32 27.31
C PRO A 23 16.46 -6.39 27.19
N LEU A 24 16.78 -7.66 27.47
CA LEU A 24 15.85 -8.79 27.43
C LEU A 24 14.87 -8.86 28.62
N LYS A 25 15.01 -7.98 29.62
CA LYS A 25 14.11 -7.92 30.79
C LYS A 25 13.15 -6.72 30.76
N LEU A 26 13.11 -5.99 29.65
CA LEU A 26 12.15 -4.90 29.47
C LEU A 26 10.75 -5.49 29.24
N PRO A 27 9.69 -4.82 29.72
CA PRO A 27 8.32 -5.15 29.32
C PRO A 27 8.18 -5.02 27.80
N ALA A 28 7.23 -5.75 27.21
CA ALA A 28 7.08 -5.87 25.75
C ALA A 28 7.03 -4.51 25.04
N ASP A 29 6.33 -3.54 25.62
CA ASP A 29 6.19 -2.18 25.06
C ASP A 29 7.52 -1.41 25.05
N GLU A 30 8.29 -1.48 26.14
CA GLU A 30 9.61 -0.85 26.21
C GLU A 30 10.62 -1.59 25.31
N MET A 31 10.54 -2.92 25.24
CA MET A 31 11.39 -3.72 24.35
C MET A 31 11.15 -3.38 22.89
N PHE A 32 9.88 -3.23 22.48
CA PHE A 32 9.52 -2.84 21.12
C PHE A 32 9.97 -1.40 20.82
N ARG A 33 9.88 -0.49 21.79
CA ARG A 33 10.35 0.89 21.61
C ARG A 33 11.87 0.98 21.47
N GLU A 34 12.63 0.22 22.25
CA GLU A 34 14.09 0.31 22.30
C GLU A 34 14.78 -0.60 21.26
N LEU A 35 14.24 -1.80 21.00
CA LEU A 35 14.81 -2.82 20.11
C LEU A 35 13.91 -3.20 18.94
N GLY A 36 12.69 -2.66 18.85
CA GLY A 36 11.81 -2.93 17.72
C GLY A 36 12.41 -2.38 16.43
N PRO A 37 12.04 -2.99 15.29
CA PRO A 37 12.46 -2.48 13.99
C PRO A 37 11.97 -1.05 13.83
N LYS A 38 12.91 -0.10 13.82
CA LYS A 38 12.62 1.29 13.45
C LYS A 38 12.47 1.31 11.94
N TYR A 39 11.23 1.26 11.47
CA TYR A 39 10.91 1.51 10.06
C TYR A 39 11.03 3.02 9.84
N GLU A 40 12.28 3.51 9.81
CA GLU A 40 12.52 4.96 9.74
C GLU A 40 12.01 5.53 8.42
N ILE A 41 12.13 4.76 7.31
CA ILE A 41 11.59 5.11 5.98
C ILE A 41 11.36 3.82 5.21
N ILE A 42 10.11 3.48 4.85
CA ILE A 42 9.84 2.40 3.89
C ILE A 42 9.86 3.02 2.49
N ASP A 43 10.95 2.79 1.75
CA ASP A 43 11.08 3.24 0.37
C ASP A 43 10.94 2.07 -0.63
N VAL A 44 10.15 2.31 -1.67
CA VAL A 44 9.93 1.36 -2.77
C VAL A 44 10.27 2.06 -4.07
N LYS A 45 11.18 1.46 -4.85
CA LYS A 45 11.52 1.93 -6.19
C LYS A 45 10.72 1.13 -7.22
N ILE A 46 9.73 1.77 -7.84
CA ILE A 46 8.95 1.17 -8.93
C ILE A 46 9.39 1.83 -10.24
N ALA A 47 9.98 1.04 -11.13
CA ALA A 47 10.69 1.54 -12.31
C ALA A 47 11.72 2.62 -11.94
N ASP A 48 11.51 3.85 -12.39
CA ASP A 48 12.39 5.00 -12.12
C ASP A 48 11.86 5.94 -11.03
N LYS A 49 10.72 5.60 -10.40
CA LYS A 49 10.09 6.44 -9.39
C LYS A 49 10.32 5.85 -8.00
N LYS A 50 10.88 6.65 -7.10
CA LYS A 50 11.02 6.32 -5.68
C LYS A 50 9.77 6.77 -4.94
N ILE A 51 9.14 5.88 -4.18
CA ILE A 51 7.94 6.15 -3.40
C ILE A 51 8.28 5.83 -1.94
N ILE A 52 7.99 6.76 -1.03
CA ILE A 52 8.21 6.68 0.40
C ILE A 52 6.85 6.56 1.08
N PHE A 53 6.70 5.57 1.96
CA PHE A 53 5.51 5.45 2.80
C PHE A 53 5.57 6.48 3.94
N ASP A 54 4.52 7.27 4.06
CA ASP A 54 4.26 8.16 5.19
C ASP A 54 3.62 7.35 6.31
N THR A 55 4.42 7.05 7.34
CA THR A 55 4.02 6.25 8.50
C THR A 55 2.97 6.97 9.37
N GLU A 56 2.83 8.29 9.27
CA GLU A 56 1.88 9.06 10.07
C GLU A 56 0.49 9.09 9.43
N ASN A 57 0.43 9.30 8.11
CA ASN A 57 -0.84 9.38 7.37
C ASN A 57 -1.27 8.04 6.74
N GLY A 58 -0.37 7.06 6.67
CA GLY A 58 -0.62 5.76 6.06
C GLY A 58 -0.65 5.79 4.52
N ASP A 59 -0.08 6.83 3.91
CA ASP A 59 -0.13 7.09 2.47
C ASP A 59 1.24 6.95 1.80
N TRP A 60 1.26 6.72 0.49
CA TRP A 60 2.49 6.60 -0.30
C TRP A 60 2.82 7.90 -1.04
N ASN A 61 3.95 8.53 -0.69
CA ASN A 61 4.42 9.79 -1.26
C ASN A 61 5.59 9.57 -2.23
N THR A 62 5.60 10.20 -3.41
CA THR A 62 6.73 10.06 -4.34
C THR A 62 7.92 10.91 -3.88
N ALA A 63 9.08 10.29 -3.64
CA ALA A 63 10.30 10.96 -3.24
C ALA A 63 10.79 11.87 -4.37
N GLY A 64 10.83 13.17 -4.12
CA GLY A 64 11.12 14.21 -5.11
C GLY A 64 10.14 15.39 -5.11
N ALA A 65 9.06 15.31 -4.31
CA ALA A 65 8.17 16.44 -4.05
C ALA A 65 8.42 17.01 -2.65
N GLU A 66 9.66 17.44 -2.39
CA GLU A 66 9.90 18.38 -1.31
C GLU A 66 9.18 19.68 -1.72
N SER A 67 8.19 20.12 -0.94
CA SER A 67 7.45 21.39 -1.06
C SER A 67 6.12 21.50 -1.83
N VAL A 68 5.31 20.44 -1.98
CA VAL A 68 3.87 20.67 -2.27
C VAL A 68 3.00 19.65 -1.55
N GLY A 69 2.25 20.14 -0.56
CA GLY A 69 1.14 19.39 0.03
C GLY A 69 0.16 18.95 -1.06
N GLY A 70 -0.08 17.65 -1.12
CA GLY A 70 -1.06 17.02 -2.00
C GLY A 70 -0.64 16.93 -3.48
N THR A 71 -1.23 15.95 -4.17
CA THR A 71 -1.53 16.01 -5.62
C THR A 71 -0.51 15.57 -6.67
N ALA A 72 0.61 14.90 -6.35
CA ALA A 72 1.38 14.19 -7.40
C ALA A 72 0.63 12.96 -7.96
N SER A 73 -0.10 12.24 -7.09
CA SER A 73 -1.05 11.19 -7.49
C SER A 73 -2.38 11.77 -7.98
N SER A 74 -2.84 12.91 -7.47
CA SER A 74 -4.14 13.46 -7.86
C SER A 74 -4.13 14.03 -9.27
N GLY A 75 -3.06 14.69 -9.74
CA GLY A 75 -3.07 15.29 -11.07
C GLY A 75 -3.14 14.25 -12.18
N SER A 76 -2.39 13.15 -12.03
CA SER A 76 -2.42 12.02 -12.96
C SER A 76 -3.70 11.19 -12.81
N ALA A 77 -4.14 10.91 -11.58
CA ALA A 77 -5.40 10.20 -11.34
C ALA A 77 -6.62 11.01 -11.79
N GLN A 78 -6.62 12.34 -11.64
CA GLN A 78 -7.69 13.22 -12.14
C GLN A 78 -7.70 13.27 -13.66
N LYS A 79 -6.53 13.28 -14.32
CA LYS A 79 -6.46 13.16 -15.79
C LYS A 79 -7.06 11.83 -16.26
N ILE A 80 -6.70 10.72 -15.60
CA ILE A 80 -7.25 9.39 -15.89
C ILE A 80 -8.77 9.36 -15.66
N ARG A 81 -9.26 9.92 -14.55
CA ARG A 81 -10.70 10.01 -14.26
C ARG A 81 -11.46 10.80 -15.33
N LYS A 82 -10.93 11.95 -15.76
CA LYS A 82 -11.51 12.74 -16.85
C LYS A 82 -11.54 11.96 -18.17
N GLN A 83 -10.47 11.22 -18.49
CA GLN A 83 -10.44 10.39 -19.69
C GLN A 83 -11.48 9.26 -19.64
N VAL A 84 -11.65 8.62 -18.48
CA VAL A 84 -12.68 7.58 -18.29
C VAL A 84 -14.08 8.16 -18.46
N GLU A 85 -14.33 9.37 -17.96
CA GLU A 85 -15.62 10.05 -18.10
C GLU A 85 -15.92 10.37 -19.57
N VAL A 86 -14.98 10.97 -20.29
CA VAL A 86 -15.11 11.25 -21.73
C VAL A 86 -15.35 9.96 -22.53
N LEU A 87 -14.57 8.91 -22.29
CA LEU A 87 -14.74 7.63 -22.98
C LEU A 87 -16.10 6.99 -22.68
N LYS A 88 -16.63 7.17 -21.47
CA LYS A 88 -17.95 6.67 -21.09
C LYS A 88 -19.07 7.42 -21.81
N GLU A 89 -18.95 8.74 -21.94
CA GLU A 89 -19.89 9.56 -22.71
C GLU A 89 -19.87 9.20 -24.20
N GLU A 90 -18.68 9.06 -24.79
CA GLU A 90 -18.52 8.60 -26.17
C GLU A 90 -19.13 7.21 -26.38
N ASN A 91 -18.89 6.27 -25.46
CA ASN A 91 -19.47 4.93 -25.54
C ASN A 91 -21.00 4.96 -25.49
N ASN A 92 -21.58 5.79 -24.62
CA ASN A 92 -23.03 5.97 -24.55
C ASN A 92 -23.60 6.59 -25.83
N MET A 93 -22.92 7.60 -26.38
CA MET A 93 -23.33 8.21 -27.66
C MET A 93 -23.26 7.21 -28.81
N LEU A 94 -22.20 6.39 -28.86
CA LEU A 94 -22.05 5.35 -29.87
C LEU A 94 -23.16 4.30 -29.77
N LYS A 95 -23.53 3.88 -28.56
CA LYS A 95 -24.67 2.97 -28.35
C LYS A 95 -25.97 3.54 -28.88
N LEU A 96 -26.29 4.80 -28.55
CA LEU A 96 -27.49 5.47 -29.06
C LEU A 96 -27.49 5.57 -30.59
N LYS A 97 -26.35 5.87 -31.22
CA LYS A 97 -26.23 5.91 -32.68
C LYS A 97 -26.50 4.53 -33.29
N VAL A 98 -25.96 3.47 -32.70
CA VAL A 98 -26.20 2.09 -33.15
C VAL A 98 -27.68 1.74 -33.03
N ASP A 99 -28.33 2.05 -31.91
CA ASP A 99 -29.76 1.76 -31.72
C ASP A 99 -30.64 2.49 -32.75
N VAL A 100 -30.36 3.77 -33.02
CA VAL A 100 -31.07 4.54 -34.05
C VAL A 100 -30.84 3.95 -35.43
N LEU A 101 -29.59 3.60 -35.79
CA LEU A 101 -29.30 2.98 -37.07
C LEU A 101 -29.98 1.61 -37.22
N LEU A 102 -30.02 0.81 -36.15
CA LEU A 102 -30.74 -0.46 -36.15
C LEU A 102 -32.24 -0.26 -36.37
N ASN A 103 -32.85 0.75 -35.75
CA ASN A 103 -34.25 1.09 -35.97
C ASN A 103 -34.52 1.54 -37.41
N LEU A 104 -33.67 2.41 -37.97
CA LEU A 104 -33.79 2.86 -39.36
C LEU A 104 -33.64 1.70 -40.35
N VAL A 105 -32.70 0.79 -40.08
CA VAL A 105 -32.53 -0.42 -40.90
C VAL A 105 -33.76 -1.31 -40.78
N ALA A 106 -34.25 -1.56 -39.56
CA ALA A 106 -35.46 -2.36 -39.34
C ALA A 106 -36.68 -1.76 -40.06
N GLU A 107 -36.85 -0.43 -40.04
CA GLU A 107 -37.91 0.28 -40.77
C GLU A 107 -37.74 0.11 -42.29
N SER A 108 -36.53 0.31 -42.82
CA SER A 108 -36.28 0.10 -44.26
C SER A 108 -36.51 -1.35 -44.70
N VAL A 109 -36.16 -2.32 -43.84
CA VAL A 109 -36.42 -3.75 -44.10
C VAL A 109 -37.91 -4.04 -44.02
N ALA A 110 -38.64 -3.43 -43.09
CA ALA A 110 -40.09 -3.56 -42.98
C ALA A 110 -40.82 -2.98 -44.20
N GLU A 111 -40.36 -1.84 -44.72
CA GLU A 111 -40.89 -1.23 -45.96
C GLU A 111 -40.59 -2.07 -47.21
N LEU A 112 -39.40 -2.69 -47.26
CA LEU A 112 -38.98 -3.57 -48.35
C LEU A 112 -39.58 -4.97 -48.28
N SER A 113 -39.92 -5.46 -47.08
CA SER A 113 -40.68 -6.70 -46.92
C SER A 113 -42.14 -6.38 -47.21
N PRO A 114 -42.67 -6.72 -48.41
CA PRO A 114 -44.07 -6.45 -48.69
C PRO A 114 -44.91 -7.18 -47.63
N SER A 115 -45.82 -6.45 -46.99
CA SER A 115 -46.82 -6.98 -46.05
C SER A 115 -47.17 -8.42 -46.44
N GLN A 116 -46.80 -9.36 -45.58
CA GLN A 116 -47.30 -10.72 -45.62
C GLN A 116 -48.83 -10.60 -45.67
N LYS A 117 -49.40 -10.81 -46.87
CA LYS A 117 -50.83 -10.98 -47.11
C LYS A 117 -51.26 -12.35 -46.62
#